data_AF-A0A2T7HDH1-F1
#
_entry.id   AF-A0A2T7HDH1-F1
#
_cell.length_a   1.000
_cell.length_b   1.000
_cell.length_c   1.000
_cell.angle_alpha   90.00
_cell.angle_beta   90.00
_cell.angle_gamma   90.00
#
_symmetry.space_group_name_H-M   'P 1'
#
loop_
_entity.id
_entity.type
_entity.pdbx_description
1 polymer ?
#
loop_
_entity_poly.entity_id
_entity_poly.type
_entity_poly.pdbx_seq_one_letter_code
_entity_poly.pdbx_strand_id
1 'polypeptide(L)' 'MSAEIINLRMVRKQKQRQEKDLAADDNRRKFGRTKAEREAARKRRDELEKQVDGHLLDTSRTPEDDGAA' A
#
# COMPACT_ATOMS: atom_id res chain seq x y z
N MET A 1 -30.59 42.67 14.30
CA MET A 1 -29.93 41.37 14.00
C MET A 1 -30.74 40.69 12.91
N SER A 2 -30.19 40.59 11.70
CA SER A 2 -30.85 39.97 10.56
C SER A 2 -30.65 38.46 10.60
N ALA A 3 -31.75 37.69 10.55
CA ALA A 3 -31.68 36.24 10.40
C ALA A 3 -31.18 35.91 8.99
N GLU A 4 -30.06 35.20 8.90
CA GLU A 4 -29.48 34.78 7.63
C GLU A 4 -30.28 33.58 7.09
N ILE A 5 -31.01 33.79 6.00
CA ILE A 5 -31.84 32.75 5.38
C ILE A 5 -30.94 31.83 4.58
N ILE A 6 -30.51 30.73 5.21
CA ILE A 6 -29.67 29.71 4.56
C ILE A 6 -30.50 28.63 3.88
N ASN A 7 -30.09 28.24 2.68
CA ASN A 7 -30.73 27.17 1.94
C ASN A 7 -30.22 25.79 2.42
N LEU A 8 -31.03 25.10 3.22
CA LEU A 8 -30.71 23.78 3.77
C LEU A 8 -30.48 22.69 2.70
N ARG A 9 -31.00 22.84 1.47
CA ARG A 9 -30.74 21.90 0.36
C ARG A 9 -29.31 22.04 -0.13
N MET A 10 -28.81 23.27 -0.23
CA MET A 10 -27.43 23.55 -0.63
C MET A 10 -26.44 23.04 0.42
N VAL A 11 -26.72 23.31 1.70
CA VAL A 11 -25.90 22.82 2.82
C VAL A 11 -25.82 21.29 2.82
N ARG A 12 -26.96 20.59 2.68
CA ARG A 12 -26.99 19.12 2.60
C ARG A 12 -26.19 18.58 1.41
N LYS A 13 -26.33 19.21 0.24
CA LYS A 13 -25.57 18.83 -0.97
C LYS A 13 -24.07 19.03 -0.77
N GLN A 14 -23.67 20.11 -0.11
CA GLN A 14 -22.27 20.42 0.16
C GLN A 14 -21.68 19.42 1.16
N LYS A 15 -22.42 19.06 2.22
CA LYS A 15 -22.03 18.01 3.17
C LYS A 15 -21.84 16.65 2.48
N GLN A 16 -22.78 16.24 1.62
CA GLN A 16 -22.65 14.99 0.86
C GLN A 16 -21.44 14.97 -0.09
N ARG A 17 -21.05 16.12 -0.66
CA ARG A 17 -19.84 16.21 -1.49
C ARG A 17 -18.59 16.04 -0.63
N GLN A 18 -18.51 16.74 0.50
CA GLN A 18 -17.39 16.63 1.44
C GLN A 18 -17.21 15.20 1.95
N GLU A 19 -18.29 14.50 2.32
CA GLU A 19 -18.25 13.10 2.75
C GLU A 19 -17.69 12.17 1.65
N LYS A 20 -18.06 12.41 0.39
CA LYS A 20 -17.54 11.65 -0.76
C LYS A 20 -16.06 11.94 -1.02
N ASP A 21 -15.63 13.18 -0.89
CA ASP A 21 -14.23 13.57 -1.08
C ASP A 21 -13.33 12.93 0.00
N LEU A 22 -13.77 12.92 1.26
CA LEU A 22 -13.08 12.24 2.35
C LEU A 22 -12.95 10.73 2.09
N ALA A 23 -14.05 10.08 1.67
CA ALA A 23 -14.03 8.67 1.32
C ALA A 23 -13.12 8.38 0.11
N ALA A 24 -13.09 9.27 -0.88
CA ALA A 24 -12.20 9.17 -2.04
C ALA A 24 -10.73 9.31 -1.63
N ASP A 25 -10.40 10.21 -0.70
CA ASP A 25 -9.05 10.36 -0.17
C ASP A 25 -8.60 9.14 0.63
N ASP A 26 -9.48 8.57 1.45
CA ASP A 26 -9.20 7.32 2.15
C ASP A 26 -9.00 6.16 1.18
N ASN A 27 -9.80 6.10 0.13
CA ASN A 27 -9.62 5.10 -0.93
C ASN A 27 -8.35 5.34 -1.74
N ARG A 28 -7.93 6.59 -1.98
CA ARG A 28 -6.62 6.91 -2.57
C ARG A 28 -5.48 6.50 -1.65
N ARG A 29 -5.60 6.65 -0.33
CA ARG A 29 -4.59 6.16 0.61
C ARG A 29 -4.54 4.64 0.69
N LYS A 30 -5.70 3.99 0.77
CA LYS A 30 -5.84 2.53 0.90
C LYS A 30 -5.54 1.78 -0.40
N PHE A 31 -5.95 2.34 -1.54
CA PHE A 31 -5.95 1.70 -2.85
C PHE A 31 -5.23 2.50 -3.94
N GLY A 32 -4.63 3.65 -3.63
CA GLY A 32 -4.01 4.54 -4.62
C GLY A 32 -2.68 4.06 -5.19
N ARG A 33 -2.31 2.80 -4.94
CA ARG A 33 -1.33 2.12 -5.79
C ARG A 33 -2.04 1.59 -7.01
N THR A 34 -1.65 2.08 -8.18
CA THR A 34 -2.15 1.56 -9.45
C THR A 34 -1.84 0.07 -9.57
N LYS A 35 -2.56 -0.65 -10.44
CA LYS A 35 -2.30 -2.09 -10.65
C LYS A 35 -0.84 -2.32 -11.08
N ALA A 36 -0.32 -1.45 -11.96
CA ALA A 36 1.06 -1.48 -12.42
C ALA A 36 2.07 -1.28 -11.29
N GLU A 37 1.84 -0.33 -10.38
CA GLU A 37 2.70 -0.10 -9.21
C GLU A 37 2.68 -1.27 -8.24
N ARG A 38 1.51 -1.88 -8.01
CA ARG A 38 1.39 -3.10 -7.20
C ARG A 38 2.16 -4.26 -7.80
N GLU A 39 2.06 -4.46 -9.11
CA GLU A 39 2.79 -5.54 -9.81
C GLU A 39 4.30 -5.29 -9.80
N ALA A 40 4.75 -4.06 -10.04
CA ALA A 40 6.15 -3.69 -9.97
C ALA A 40 6.73 -3.87 -8.55
N ALA A 41 5.95 -3.57 -7.51
CA ALA A 41 6.35 -3.80 -6.13
C ALA A 41 6.41 -5.31 -5.78
N ARG A 42 5.45 -6.11 -6.28
CA ARG A 42 5.46 -7.57 -6.11
C ARG A 42 6.70 -8.19 -6.77
N LYS A 43 6.98 -7.86 -8.03
CA LYS A 43 8.17 -8.36 -8.73
C LYS A 43 9.46 -8.04 -7.99
N ARG A 44 9.62 -6.79 -7.54
CA ARG A 44 10.78 -6.37 -6.73
C ARG A 44 10.93 -7.17 -5.45
N ARG A 45 9.83 -7.44 -4.74
CA ARG A 45 9.85 -8.28 -3.54
C ARG A 45 10.28 -9.71 -3.89
N ASP A 46 9.69 -10.30 -4.92
CA ASP A 46 9.99 -11.69 -5.31
C ASP A 46 11.45 -11.84 -5.78
N GLU A 47 12.03 -10.83 -6.42
CA GLU A 47 13.46 -10.77 -6.76
C GLU A 47 14.35 -10.70 -5.52
N LEU A 48 13.99 -9.84 -4.55
CA LEU A 48 14.72 -9.72 -3.28
C LEU A 48 14.65 -11.01 -2.46
N GLU A 49 13.50 -11.66 -2.40
CA GLU A 49 13.31 -12.93 -1.71
C GLU A 49 14.20 -14.02 -2.31
N LYS A 50 14.22 -14.14 -3.65
CA LYS A 50 15.14 -15.05 -4.35
C LYS A 50 16.61 -14.74 -4.10
N GLN A 51 16.99 -13.47 -4.04
CA GLN A 51 18.37 -13.09 -3.71
C GLN A 51 18.73 -13.52 -2.29
N VAL A 52 17.87 -13.26 -1.31
CA VAL A 52 18.07 -13.66 0.08
C VAL A 52 18.16 -15.17 0.20
N ASP A 53 17.23 -15.92 -0.42
CA ASP A 53 17.23 -17.38 -0.41
C ASP A 53 18.49 -17.97 -1.06
N GLY A 54 18.95 -17.40 -2.19
CA GLY A 54 20.18 -17.83 -2.85
C GLY A 54 21.46 -17.52 -2.06
N HIS A 55 21.41 -16.54 -1.15
CA HIS A 55 22.50 -16.18 -0.25
C HIS A 55 22.37 -16.79 1.15
N LEU A 56 21.30 -17.55 1.42
CA LEU A 56 21.11 -18.24 2.67
C LEU A 56 22.12 -19.39 2.76
N LEU A 57 23.21 -19.17 3.49
CA LEU A 57 24.10 -20.24 3.92
C LEU A 57 23.38 -21.02 5.02
N ASP A 58 23.10 -22.28 4.77
CA ASP A 58 22.52 -23.17 5.76
C ASP A 58 23.46 -23.22 6.97
N THR A 59 23.01 -22.68 8.10
CA THR A 59 23.81 -22.65 9.35
C THR A 59 24.02 -24.04 9.94
N SER A 60 23.41 -25.08 9.36
CA SER A 60 23.70 -26.48 9.64
C SER A 60 24.83 -27.07 8.78
N ARG A 61 25.35 -26.35 7.77
CA ARG A 61 26.56 -26.72 7.04
C ARG A 61 27.77 -26.42 7.92
N THR A 62 28.15 -27.39 8.74
CA THR A 62 29.45 -27.41 9.42
C THR A 62 30.57 -27.32 8.38
N PRO A 63 31.65 -26.56 8.65
CA PRO A 63 32.79 -26.40 7.72
C PRO A 63 33.64 -27.67 7.54
N GLU A 64 33.15 -28.85 7.93
CA GLU A 64 33.88 -30.12 7.84
C GLU A 64 33.57 -30.91 6.55
N ASP A 65 32.57 -30.52 5.75
CA ASP A 65 32.15 -31.28 4.56
C ASP A 65 32.82 -30.87 3.23
N ASP A 66 33.70 -29.86 3.22
CA ASP A 66 34.41 -29.44 2.00
C ASP A 66 35.84 -30.05 1.88
N GLY A 67 36.06 -31.23 2.49
CA GLY A 67 37.37 -31.86 2.56
C GLY A 67 37.38 -33.38 2.69
N ALA A 68 36.73 -34.11 1.79
CA ALA A 68 37.01 -35.53 1.57
C ALA A 68 37.35 -35.78 0.09
N ALA A 69 38.53 -36.35 -0.10
CA ALA A 69 39.16 -36.71 -1.38
C ALA A 69 38.37 -37.75 -2.19
#